data_AF-A0A7X2L4E2-F1
#
_entry.id   AF-A0A7X2L4E2-F1
#
_cell.length_a   1.000
_cell.length_b   1.000
_cell.length_c   1.000
_cell.angle_alpha   90.00
_cell.angle_beta   90.00
_cell.angle_gamma   90.00
#
_symmetry.space_group_name_H-M   'P 1'
#
loop_
_entity.id
_entity.type
_entity.pdbx_description
1 polymer ?
#
loop_
_entity_poly.entity_id
_entity_poly.type
_entity_poly.pdbx_seq_one_letter_code
_entity_poly.pdbx_strand_id
1 'polypeptide(L)'
;MNSEFVIDTILKNNNFMNYKVDQNSNVDRTYYSSNNQTRILLTPKSKISDTILIAAHEASHVLNYHERKSNPVLLVTLENFMKVTYFLFIALSTYIFITQLAGHDFKYYLFLNLFCLITFICYTSYLFYYLRDEALTEKRAIRELKIWLFTKLTQNVIDEIIAENNSRIIKWIYLKVTILFVGLTIIMFFLRFGFIKIHF
;
A
#
# COMPACT_ATOMS: atom_id res chain seq x y z
N MET A 1 3.20 -21.65 -17.67
CA MET A 1 4.12 -21.55 -16.50
C MET A 1 3.26 -21.28 -15.27
N ASN A 2 3.45 -22.03 -14.18
CA ASN A 2 2.61 -21.93 -12.98
C ASN A 2 3.13 -20.83 -12.03
N SER A 3 2.25 -20.07 -11.37
CA SER A 3 2.63 -19.05 -10.38
C SER A 3 3.31 -19.64 -9.15
N GLU A 4 2.89 -20.83 -8.71
CA GLU A 4 3.55 -21.57 -7.63
C GLU A 4 5.00 -21.90 -8.00
N PHE A 5 5.27 -22.31 -9.24
CA PHE A 5 6.63 -22.57 -9.70
C PHE A 5 7.52 -21.32 -9.62
N VAL A 6 6.99 -20.15 -9.95
CA VAL A 6 7.72 -18.87 -9.86
C VAL A 6 8.05 -18.54 -8.40
N ILE A 7 7.07 -18.65 -7.50
CA ILE A 7 7.26 -18.46 -6.06
C ILE A 7 8.31 -19.43 -5.54
N ASP A 8 8.15 -20.72 -5.83
CA ASP A 8 9.03 -21.78 -5.38
C ASP A 8 10.48 -21.52 -5.78
N THR A 9 10.67 -21.17 -7.05
CA THR A 9 12.00 -20.87 -7.59
C THR A 9 12.62 -19.70 -6.82
N ILE A 10 11.90 -18.60 -6.64
CA ILE A 10 12.43 -17.40 -5.98
C ILE A 10 12.73 -17.65 -4.50
N LEU A 11 11.78 -18.24 -3.76
CA LEU A 11 11.91 -18.44 -2.31
C LEU A 11 12.97 -19.48 -1.97
N LYS A 12 12.99 -20.62 -2.67
CA LYS A 12 13.99 -21.69 -2.43
C LYS A 12 15.40 -21.21 -2.78
N ASN A 13 15.58 -20.42 -3.84
CA ASN A 13 16.87 -19.83 -4.19
C ASN A 13 17.39 -18.83 -3.13
N ASN A 14 16.49 -18.27 -2.33
CA ASN A 14 16.83 -17.39 -1.21
C ASN A 14 16.75 -18.12 0.15
N ASN A 15 16.79 -19.47 0.16
CA ASN A 15 16.74 -20.33 1.35
C ASN A 15 15.51 -20.12 2.25
N PHE A 16 14.41 -19.60 1.71
CA PHE A 16 13.17 -19.44 2.43
C PHE A 16 12.26 -20.65 2.16
N MET A 17 12.06 -21.51 3.16
CA MET A 17 11.35 -22.79 3.00
C MET A 17 9.98 -22.86 3.70
N ASN A 18 9.69 -21.94 4.63
CA ASN A 18 8.49 -22.01 5.46
C ASN A 18 7.32 -21.19 4.88
N TYR A 19 6.76 -21.64 3.77
CA TYR A 19 5.60 -21.00 3.14
C TYR A 19 4.58 -22.02 2.61
N LYS A 20 3.39 -21.52 2.28
CA LYS A 20 2.33 -22.23 1.57
C LYS A 20 1.70 -21.32 0.52
N VAL A 21 1.55 -21.81 -0.71
CA VAL A 21 0.89 -21.08 -1.81
C VAL A 21 -0.56 -21.56 -1.94
N ASP A 22 -1.49 -20.63 -2.16
CA ASP A 22 -2.90 -20.90 -2.45
C ASP A 22 -3.29 -20.17 -3.74
N GLN A 23 -3.76 -20.91 -4.75
CA GLN A 23 -3.97 -20.39 -6.11
C GLN A 23 -5.42 -20.05 -6.46
N ASN A 24 -6.36 -20.27 -5.53
CA ASN A 24 -7.79 -20.04 -5.76
C ASN A 24 -8.32 -18.87 -4.91
N SER A 25 -7.48 -17.85 -4.72
CA SER A 25 -7.85 -16.66 -3.98
C SER A 25 -8.57 -15.64 -4.88
N ASN A 26 -9.39 -14.79 -4.26
CA ASN A 26 -9.96 -13.59 -4.90
C ASN A 26 -9.04 -12.37 -4.79
N VAL A 27 -7.95 -12.49 -4.01
CA VAL A 27 -7.01 -11.40 -3.71
C VAL A 27 -5.58 -11.93 -3.75
N ASP A 28 -4.70 -11.19 -4.40
CA ASP A 28 -3.24 -11.42 -4.35
C ASP A 28 -2.71 -10.81 -3.06
N ARG A 29 -2.22 -11.65 -2.14
CA ARG A 29 -1.70 -11.17 -0.85
C ARG A 29 -0.84 -12.19 -0.13
N THR A 30 0.23 -11.69 0.47
CA THR A 30 1.07 -12.42 1.41
C THR A 30 0.67 -12.15 2.87
N TYR A 31 0.46 -13.24 3.63
CA TYR A 31 0.14 -13.23 5.05
C TYR A 31 1.25 -13.87 5.88
N TYR A 32 1.64 -13.19 6.95
CA TYR A 32 2.62 -13.68 7.91
C TYR A 32 1.88 -14.17 9.13
N SER A 33 1.83 -15.49 9.32
CA SER A 33 1.20 -16.08 10.49
C SER A 33 2.11 -15.98 11.70
N SER A 34 1.52 -15.82 12.89
CA SER A 34 2.19 -15.99 14.18
C SER A 34 2.84 -17.37 14.35
N ASN A 35 2.36 -18.37 13.58
CA ASN A 35 2.87 -19.75 13.60
C ASN A 35 4.11 -19.93 12.70
N ASN A 36 4.80 -18.85 12.33
CA ASN A 36 5.98 -18.80 11.46
C ASN A 36 5.81 -19.29 10.01
N GLN A 37 4.67 -19.84 9.61
CA GLN A 37 4.41 -20.22 8.21
C GLN A 37 3.79 -19.04 7.43
N THR A 38 4.47 -18.61 6.37
CA THR A 38 3.96 -17.56 5.47
C THR A 38 2.94 -18.14 4.49
N ARG A 39 1.76 -17.55 4.36
CA ARG A 39 0.76 -17.95 3.37
C ARG A 39 0.74 -16.94 2.23
N ILE A 40 0.85 -17.40 0.99
CA ILE A 40 0.82 -16.56 -0.20
C ILE A 40 -0.44 -16.91 -0.97
N LEU A 41 -1.36 -15.96 -1.06
CA LEU A 41 -2.59 -16.09 -1.81
C LEU A 41 -2.41 -15.47 -3.19
N LEU A 42 -2.80 -16.20 -4.22
CA LEU A 42 -2.76 -15.76 -5.60
C LEU A 42 -4.10 -15.99 -6.28
N THR A 43 -4.45 -15.03 -7.12
CA THR A 43 -5.61 -15.07 -8.01
C THR A 43 -5.16 -15.57 -9.38
N PRO A 44 -5.89 -16.48 -10.02
CA PRO A 44 -5.60 -16.89 -11.40
C PRO A 44 -5.63 -15.69 -12.34
N LYS A 45 -4.61 -15.53 -13.18
CA LYS A 45 -4.55 -14.47 -14.21
C LYS A 45 -4.63 -15.07 -15.60
N SER A 46 -5.27 -14.35 -16.50
CA SER A 46 -5.40 -14.75 -17.91
C SER A 46 -4.10 -14.61 -18.69
N LYS A 47 -3.26 -13.62 -18.33
CA LYS A 47 -1.96 -13.37 -18.96
C LYS A 47 -0.83 -14.04 -18.19
N ILE A 48 0.11 -14.62 -18.93
CA ILE A 48 1.27 -15.28 -18.35
C ILE A 48 2.26 -14.28 -17.73
N SER A 49 2.43 -13.10 -18.36
CA SER A 49 3.26 -12.00 -17.86
C SER A 49 2.74 -11.50 -16.51
N ASP A 50 1.43 -11.29 -16.37
CA ASP A 50 0.80 -10.92 -15.09
C ASP A 50 0.97 -12.00 -14.03
N THR A 51 0.75 -13.27 -14.39
CA THR A 51 0.95 -14.42 -13.49
C THR A 51 2.37 -14.44 -12.93
N ILE A 52 3.38 -14.28 -13.78
CA ILE A 52 4.79 -14.32 -13.39
C ILE A 52 5.16 -13.10 -12.53
N LEU A 53 4.74 -11.91 -12.96
CA LEU A 53 5.07 -10.67 -12.26
C LEU A 53 4.44 -10.63 -10.86
N ILE A 54 3.16 -11.00 -10.72
CA ILE A 54 2.46 -11.01 -9.43
C ILE A 54 3.04 -12.09 -8.50
N ALA A 55 3.33 -13.28 -9.03
CA ALA A 55 3.98 -14.32 -8.24
C ALA A 55 5.35 -13.88 -7.71
N ALA A 56 6.15 -13.21 -8.55
CA ALA A 56 7.45 -12.67 -8.15
C ALA A 56 7.34 -11.50 -7.17
N HIS A 57 6.33 -10.66 -7.33
CA HIS A 57 6.00 -9.59 -6.41
C HIS A 57 5.67 -10.12 -5.01
N GLU A 58 4.74 -11.07 -4.90
CA GLU A 58 4.39 -11.68 -3.61
C GLU A 58 5.57 -12.41 -2.96
N ALA A 59 6.34 -13.18 -3.74
CA ALA A 59 7.57 -13.80 -3.23
C ALA A 59 8.58 -12.76 -2.72
N SER A 60 8.66 -11.60 -3.38
CA SER A 60 9.56 -10.52 -2.97
C SER A 60 9.13 -9.84 -1.66
N HIS A 61 7.82 -9.75 -1.36
CA HIS A 61 7.34 -9.33 -0.05
C HIS A 61 7.86 -10.27 1.05
N VAL A 62 7.75 -11.59 0.84
CA VAL A 62 8.24 -12.60 1.80
C VAL A 62 9.69 -12.34 2.16
N LEU A 63 10.53 -12.20 1.14
CA LEU A 63 11.96 -12.02 1.33
C LEU A 63 12.30 -10.64 1.93
N ASN A 64 11.62 -9.58 1.51
CA ASN A 64 11.84 -8.24 2.06
C ASN A 64 11.54 -8.17 3.56
N TYR A 65 10.50 -8.88 4.03
CA TYR A 65 10.14 -8.88 5.44
C TYR A 65 11.05 -9.82 6.23
N HIS A 66 11.43 -10.97 5.66
CA HIS A 66 12.39 -11.88 6.27
C HIS A 66 13.75 -11.20 6.50
N GLU A 67 14.23 -10.44 5.51
CA GLU A 67 15.50 -9.70 5.56
C GLU A 67 15.40 -8.33 6.26
N ARG A 68 14.23 -8.00 6.83
CA ARG A 68 13.97 -6.73 7.52
C ARG A 68 14.23 -5.49 6.63
N LYS A 69 14.09 -5.61 5.31
CA LYS A 69 14.10 -4.47 4.37
C LYS A 69 12.86 -3.60 4.53
N SER A 70 11.75 -4.24 4.91
CA SER A 70 10.49 -3.63 5.30
C SER A 70 9.95 -4.32 6.56
N ASN A 71 9.18 -3.58 7.36
CA ASN A 71 8.62 -4.06 8.61
C ASN A 71 7.09 -4.20 8.49
N PRO A 72 6.55 -5.42 8.38
CA PRO A 72 5.11 -5.63 8.25
C PRO A 72 4.33 -5.16 9.48
N VAL A 73 4.91 -5.27 10.68
CA VAL A 73 4.25 -4.84 11.93
C VAL A 73 4.06 -3.33 11.91
N LEU A 74 5.06 -2.58 11.46
CA LEU A 74 4.96 -1.13 11.31
C LEU A 74 3.90 -0.74 10.26
N LEU A 75 3.87 -1.43 9.12
CA LEU A 75 2.87 -1.19 8.06
C LEU A 75 1.44 -1.37 8.60
N VAL A 76 1.17 -2.48 9.28
CA VAL A 76 -0.15 -2.77 9.89
C VAL A 76 -0.50 -1.76 10.97
N THR A 77 0.48 -1.35 11.78
CA THR A 77 0.27 -0.34 12.83
C THR A 77 -0.11 1.01 12.23
N LEU A 78 0.61 1.45 11.19
CA LEU A 78 0.29 2.68 10.46
C LEU A 78 -1.07 2.60 9.76
N GLU A 79 -1.41 1.46 9.18
CA GLU A 79 -2.72 1.23 8.55
C GLU A 79 -3.85 1.36 9.57
N ASN A 80 -3.72 0.72 10.74
CA ASN A 80 -4.72 0.80 11.79
C ASN A 80 -4.86 2.22 12.34
N PHE A 81 -3.75 2.92 12.56
CA PHE A 81 -3.77 4.30 13.04
C PHE A 81 -4.41 5.25 12.01
N MET A 82 -4.12 5.05 10.73
CA MET A 82 -4.75 5.78 9.62
C MET A 82 -6.27 5.52 9.55
N LYS A 83 -6.72 4.25 9.67
CA LYS A 83 -8.15 3.93 9.70
C LYS A 83 -8.87 4.57 10.89
N VAL A 84 -8.30 4.46 12.09
CA VAL A 84 -8.89 5.04 13.31
C VAL A 84 -9.02 6.55 13.19
N THR A 85 -7.94 7.24 12.80
CA THR A 85 -7.96 8.70 12.64
C THR A 85 -8.92 9.15 11.53
N TYR A 86 -9.00 8.40 10.42
CA TYR A 86 -9.95 8.66 9.34
C TYR A 86 -11.42 8.51 9.77
N PHE A 87 -11.78 7.41 10.46
CA PHE A 87 -13.15 7.22 10.94
C PHE A 87 -13.56 8.28 11.96
N LEU A 88 -12.66 8.62 12.89
CA LEU A 88 -12.86 9.71 13.83
C LEU A 88 -13.01 11.06 13.13
N PHE A 89 -12.26 11.30 12.05
CA PHE A 89 -12.37 12.53 11.25
C PHE A 89 -13.74 12.67 10.60
N ILE A 90 -14.25 11.59 10.00
CA ILE A 90 -15.61 11.57 9.44
C ILE A 90 -16.64 11.87 10.53
N ALA A 91 -16.59 11.14 11.65
CA ALA A 91 -17.54 11.31 12.74
C ALA A 91 -17.55 12.75 13.30
N LEU A 92 -16.36 13.32 13.52
CA LEU A 92 -16.22 14.69 14.01
C LEU A 92 -16.71 15.72 12.99
N SER A 93 -16.39 15.53 11.71
CA SER A 93 -16.84 16.41 10.62
C SER A 93 -18.36 16.39 10.47
N THR A 94 -18.98 15.20 10.53
CA THR A 94 -20.45 15.05 10.50
C THR A 94 -21.11 15.71 11.72
N TYR A 95 -20.56 15.51 12.91
CA TYR A 95 -21.05 16.16 14.12
C TYR A 95 -21.04 17.69 13.99
N ILE A 96 -19.92 18.26 13.54
CA ILE A 96 -19.79 19.72 13.33
C ILE A 96 -20.82 20.22 12.33
N PHE A 97 -20.96 19.54 11.20
CA PHE A 97 -21.94 19.89 10.18
C PHE A 97 -23.37 19.91 10.73
N ILE A 98 -23.76 18.89 11.50
CA ILE A 98 -25.09 18.83 12.14
C ILE A 98 -25.27 19.96 13.16
N THR A 99 -24.25 20.24 14.00
CA THR A 99 -24.35 21.32 14.99
C THR A 99 -24.48 22.70 14.33
N GLN A 100 -23.80 22.93 13.22
CA GLN A 100 -23.93 24.17 12.44
C GLN A 100 -25.32 24.28 11.80
N LEU A 101 -25.87 23.19 11.26
CA LEU A 101 -27.26 23.17 10.77
C LEU A 101 -28.29 23.45 11.86
N ALA A 102 -28.02 23.04 13.09
CA ALA A 102 -28.85 23.32 14.27
C ALA A 102 -28.66 24.75 14.82
N GLY A 103 -27.82 25.59 14.19
CA GLY A 103 -27.56 26.97 14.63
C GLY A 103 -26.68 27.07 15.88
N HIS A 104 -25.96 26.01 16.25
CA HIS A 104 -25.03 26.02 17.36
C HIS A 104 -23.61 26.33 16.90
N ASP A 105 -22.98 27.35 17.51
CA ASP A 105 -21.58 27.66 17.28
C ASP A 105 -20.65 26.59 17.85
N PHE A 106 -19.77 26.03 17.01
CA PHE A 106 -18.75 25.09 17.45
C PHE A 106 -17.54 25.82 18.03
N LYS A 107 -17.33 25.76 19.36
CA LYS A 107 -16.26 26.52 20.02
C LYS A 107 -14.86 25.90 19.95
N TYR A 108 -14.73 24.70 19.38
CA TYR A 108 -13.50 23.89 19.44
C TYR A 108 -12.74 23.78 18.11
N TYR A 109 -12.81 24.81 17.25
CA TYR A 109 -12.14 24.82 15.94
C TYR A 109 -10.61 24.55 16.00
N LEU A 110 -9.94 24.97 17.07
CA LEU A 110 -8.52 24.67 17.27
C LEU A 110 -8.27 23.15 17.38
N PHE A 111 -9.11 22.43 18.13
CA PHE A 111 -9.00 20.98 18.27
C PHE A 111 -9.28 20.26 16.95
N LEU A 112 -10.23 20.77 16.16
CA LEU A 112 -10.50 20.25 14.81
C LEU A 112 -9.28 20.41 13.89
N ASN A 113 -8.64 21.58 13.90
CA ASN A 113 -7.46 21.83 13.07
C ASN A 113 -6.27 20.93 13.48
N LEU A 114 -6.04 20.77 14.79
CA LEU A 114 -5.04 19.82 15.31
C LEU A 114 -5.37 18.37 14.90
N PHE A 115 -6.63 17.99 14.99
CA PHE A 115 -7.07 16.65 14.61
C PHE A 115 -6.95 16.39 13.10
N CYS A 116 -7.26 17.40 12.27
CA CYS A 116 -7.05 17.36 10.82
C CYS A 116 -5.56 17.20 10.49
N LEU A 117 -4.68 17.94 11.17
CA LEU A 117 -3.23 17.82 10.99
C LEU A 117 -2.72 16.43 11.38
N ILE A 118 -3.16 15.90 12.52
CA ILE A 118 -2.81 14.53 12.95
C ILE A 118 -3.27 13.53 11.90
N THR A 119 -4.52 13.60 11.45
CA THR A 119 -5.08 12.69 10.43
C THR A 119 -4.26 12.75 9.14
N PHE A 120 -3.86 13.94 8.70
CA PHE A 120 -2.98 14.09 7.53
C PHE A 120 -1.60 13.45 7.74
N ILE A 121 -0.97 13.68 8.91
CA ILE A 121 0.32 13.07 9.25
C ILE A 121 0.21 11.54 9.26
N CYS A 122 -0.85 10.99 9.85
CA CYS A 122 -1.11 9.55 9.88
C CYS A 122 -1.25 8.97 8.47
N TYR A 123 -2.09 9.61 7.66
CA TYR A 123 -2.39 9.16 6.29
C TYR A 123 -1.15 9.21 5.39
N THR A 124 -0.41 10.31 5.43
CA THR A 124 0.83 10.49 4.65
C THR A 124 1.93 9.53 5.11
N SER A 125 2.10 9.34 6.42
CA SER A 125 3.09 8.40 6.97
C SER A 125 2.80 6.96 6.53
N TYR A 126 1.53 6.52 6.63
CA TYR A 126 1.11 5.20 6.15
C TYR A 126 1.40 5.03 4.66
N LEU A 127 0.95 5.97 3.82
CA LEU A 127 1.10 5.85 2.37
C LEU A 127 2.54 5.91 1.90
N PHE A 128 3.36 6.78 2.50
CA PHE A 128 4.78 6.83 2.17
C PHE A 128 5.48 5.53 2.51
N TYR A 129 5.12 4.93 3.65
CA TYR A 129 5.66 3.64 4.05
C TYR A 129 5.19 2.52 3.11
N TYR A 130 3.88 2.43 2.86
CA TYR A 130 3.27 1.47 1.95
C TYR A 130 3.86 1.55 0.55
N LEU A 131 3.86 2.72 -0.08
CA LEU A 131 4.34 2.89 -1.44
C LEU A 131 5.86 2.78 -1.56
N ARG A 132 6.61 2.96 -0.46
CA ARG A 132 8.04 2.61 -0.42
C ARG A 132 8.19 1.09 -0.43
N ASP A 133 7.41 0.37 0.38
CA ASP A 133 7.44 -1.09 0.44
C ASP A 133 7.15 -1.70 -0.94
N GLU A 134 6.04 -1.29 -1.55
CA GLU A 134 5.63 -1.67 -2.90
C GLU A 134 6.72 -1.43 -3.96
N ALA A 135 7.33 -0.24 -3.97
CA ALA A 135 8.41 0.10 -4.90
C ALA A 135 9.67 -0.77 -4.70
N LEU A 136 10.03 -1.07 -3.44
CA LEU A 136 11.13 -1.97 -3.13
C LEU A 136 10.82 -3.42 -3.57
N THR A 137 9.58 -3.86 -3.38
CA THR A 137 9.10 -5.17 -3.80
C THR A 137 9.12 -5.32 -5.32
N GLU A 138 8.62 -4.37 -6.10
CA GLU A 138 8.67 -4.45 -7.57
C GLU A 138 10.10 -4.43 -8.10
N LYS A 139 10.96 -3.59 -7.53
CA LYS A 139 12.39 -3.56 -7.91
C LYS A 139 13.06 -4.90 -7.63
N ARG A 140 12.72 -5.54 -6.51
CA ARG A 140 13.21 -6.87 -6.16
C ARG A 140 12.64 -7.94 -7.09
N ALA A 141 11.35 -7.93 -7.38
CA ALA A 141 10.70 -8.90 -8.25
C ALA A 141 11.42 -9.02 -9.60
N ILE A 142 11.71 -7.88 -10.25
CA ILE A 142 12.46 -7.88 -11.52
C ILE A 142 13.88 -8.41 -11.36
N ARG A 143 14.55 -8.08 -10.25
CA ARG A 143 15.89 -8.60 -9.97
C ARG A 143 15.87 -10.12 -9.82
N GLU A 144 14.95 -10.68 -9.04
CA GLU A 144 14.83 -12.13 -8.85
C GLU A 144 14.45 -12.84 -10.16
N LEU A 145 13.53 -12.25 -10.94
CA LEU A 145 13.13 -12.77 -12.26
C LEU A 145 14.30 -12.78 -13.25
N LYS A 146 15.13 -11.73 -13.27
CA LYS A 146 16.31 -11.62 -14.15
C LYS A 146 17.33 -12.72 -13.89
N ILE A 147 17.57 -13.06 -12.63
CA ILE A 147 18.63 -14.03 -12.27
C ILE A 147 18.28 -15.44 -12.74
N TRP A 148 17.00 -15.82 -12.71
CA TRP A 148 16.61 -17.24 -12.86
C TRP A 148 15.54 -17.55 -13.92
N LEU A 149 14.64 -16.61 -14.18
CA LEU A 149 13.43 -16.87 -14.98
C LEU A 149 13.52 -16.26 -16.38
N PHE A 150 14.22 -15.14 -16.56
CA PHE A 150 14.35 -14.51 -17.88
C PHE A 150 15.09 -15.40 -18.88
N THR A 151 16.03 -16.22 -18.43
CA THR A 151 16.72 -17.20 -19.29
C THR A 151 15.78 -18.30 -19.83
N LYS A 152 14.59 -18.46 -19.24
CA LYS A 152 13.58 -19.47 -19.62
C LYS A 152 12.37 -18.88 -20.33
N LEU A 153 12.33 -17.57 -20.55
CA LEU A 153 11.19 -16.85 -21.12
C LEU A 153 11.54 -16.30 -22.51
N THR A 154 10.52 -16.08 -23.35
CA THR A 154 10.68 -15.41 -24.63
C THR A 154 10.86 -13.90 -24.41
N GLN A 155 11.59 -13.23 -25.32
CA GLN A 155 11.86 -11.80 -25.23
C GLN A 155 10.57 -10.97 -25.12
N ASN A 156 9.53 -11.30 -25.89
CA ASN A 156 8.23 -10.62 -25.83
C ASN A 156 7.62 -10.64 -24.41
N VAL A 157 7.69 -11.77 -23.71
CA VAL A 157 7.16 -11.88 -22.33
C VAL A 157 8.00 -11.08 -21.35
N ILE A 158 9.33 -11.04 -21.55
CA ILE A 158 10.24 -10.24 -20.73
C ILE A 158 9.94 -8.74 -20.89
N ASP A 159 9.77 -8.28 -22.13
CA ASP A 159 9.48 -6.88 -22.43
C ASP A 159 8.14 -6.44 -21.83
N GLU A 160 7.11 -7.29 -21.91
CA GLU A 160 5.82 -7.06 -21.25
C GLU A 160 5.96 -6.93 -19.72
N ILE A 161 6.70 -7.84 -19.09
CA ILE A 161 6.94 -7.82 -17.62
C ILE A 161 7.62 -6.51 -17.21
N ILE A 162 8.65 -6.07 -17.95
CA ILE A 162 9.38 -4.85 -17.65
C ILE A 162 8.49 -3.61 -17.84
N ALA A 163 7.71 -3.56 -18.93
CA ALA A 163 6.80 -2.47 -19.21
C ALA A 163 5.72 -2.32 -18.12
N GLU A 164 5.11 -3.43 -17.70
CA GLU A 164 4.06 -3.43 -16.67
C GLU A 164 4.63 -3.03 -15.30
N ASN A 165 5.79 -3.56 -14.91
CA ASN A 165 6.44 -3.19 -13.65
C ASN A 165 6.79 -1.69 -13.60
N ASN A 166 7.38 -1.15 -14.67
CA ASN A 166 7.67 0.29 -14.76
C ASN A 166 6.39 1.14 -14.66
N SER A 167 5.31 0.71 -15.31
CA SER A 167 4.00 1.35 -15.23
C SER A 167 3.47 1.40 -13.79
N ARG A 168 3.60 0.32 -13.02
CA ARG A 168 3.21 0.26 -11.59
C ARG A 168 4.01 1.24 -10.73
N ILE A 169 5.33 1.27 -10.90
CA ILE A 169 6.21 2.21 -10.18
C ILE A 169 5.80 3.66 -10.46
N ILE A 170 5.55 3.99 -11.73
CA ILE A 170 5.11 5.33 -12.14
C ILE A 170 3.75 5.67 -11.52
N LYS A 171 2.77 4.76 -11.55
CA LYS A 171 1.46 4.94 -10.91
C LYS A 171 1.60 5.25 -9.42
N TRP A 172 2.49 4.58 -8.70
CA TRP A 172 2.73 4.85 -7.28
C TRP A 172 3.36 6.21 -7.02
N ILE A 173 4.26 6.68 -7.89
CA ILE A 173 4.82 8.03 -7.81
C ILE A 173 3.71 9.07 -7.97
N TYR A 174 2.87 8.94 -9.01
CA TYR A 174 1.74 9.86 -9.21
C TYR A 174 0.77 9.84 -8.04
N LEU A 175 0.45 8.65 -7.51
CA LEU A 175 -0.42 8.51 -6.34
C LEU A 175 0.14 9.27 -5.13
N LYS A 176 1.45 9.21 -4.86
CA LYS A 176 2.10 10.01 -3.80
C LYS A 176 1.86 11.50 -4.02
N VAL A 177 2.15 11.99 -5.22
CA VAL A 177 2.07 13.42 -5.55
C VAL A 177 0.63 13.92 -5.42
N THR A 178 -0.33 13.20 -6.01
CA THR A 178 -1.75 13.58 -5.95
C THR A 178 -2.26 13.64 -4.52
N ILE A 179 -1.92 12.65 -3.69
CA ILE A 179 -2.38 12.61 -2.30
C ILE A 179 -1.81 13.77 -1.47
N LEU A 180 -0.52 14.08 -1.64
CA LEU A 180 0.09 15.23 -0.97
C LEU A 180 -0.57 16.53 -1.40
N PHE A 181 -0.83 16.70 -2.69
CA PHE A 181 -1.47 17.89 -3.22
C PHE A 181 -2.90 18.07 -2.69
N VAL A 182 -3.71 17.00 -2.71
CA VAL A 182 -5.08 17.01 -2.18
C VAL A 182 -5.07 17.29 -0.68
N GLY A 183 -4.23 16.59 0.09
CA GLY A 183 -4.17 16.77 1.55
C GLY A 183 -3.67 18.17 1.95
N LEU A 184 -2.70 18.73 1.23
CA LEU A 184 -2.27 20.13 1.41
C LEU A 184 -3.42 21.11 1.12
N THR A 185 -4.17 20.89 0.04
CA THR A 185 -5.33 21.74 -0.32
C THR A 185 -6.39 21.70 0.77
N ILE A 186 -6.69 20.51 1.32
CA ILE A 186 -7.64 20.32 2.41
C ILE A 186 -7.15 21.04 3.68
N ILE A 187 -5.88 20.88 4.05
CA ILE A 187 -5.29 21.58 5.20
C ILE A 187 -5.39 23.10 5.02
N MET A 188 -5.04 23.62 3.84
CA MET A 188 -5.14 25.05 3.55
C MET A 188 -6.59 25.56 3.64
N PHE A 189 -7.57 24.75 3.22
CA PHE A 189 -8.99 25.07 3.38
C PHE A 189 -9.37 25.17 4.86
N PHE A 190 -9.08 24.16 5.68
CA PHE A 190 -9.40 24.18 7.12
C PHE A 190 -8.66 25.29 7.88
N LEU A 191 -7.40 25.55 7.54
CA LEU A 191 -6.63 26.66 8.10
C LEU A 191 -7.21 28.01 7.70
N ARG A 192 -7.75 28.18 6.49
CA ARG A 192 -8.34 29.45 6.05
C ARG A 192 -9.70 29.73 6.70
N PHE A 193 -10.56 28.72 6.83
CA PHE A 193 -11.90 28.89 7.40
C PHE A 193 -11.94 28.84 8.93
N GLY A 194 -10.92 28.29 9.60
CA GLY A 194 -10.77 28.36 11.05
C GLY A 194 -10.55 29.77 11.62
N PHE A 195 -10.24 30.76 10.77
CA PHE A 195 -10.04 32.16 11.17
C PHE A 195 -11.12 33.14 10.69
N ILE A 196 -12.02 32.72 9.78
CA ILE A 196 -13.10 33.59 9.30
C ILE A 196 -14.27 33.45 10.26
N LYS A 197 -14.35 34.36 11.25
CA LYS A 197 -15.64 34.71 11.87
C LYS A 197 -16.55 35.21 10.75
N ILE A 198 -17.47 34.38 10.29
CA ILE A 198 -18.56 34.87 9.45
C ILE A 198 -19.49 35.64 10.39
N HIS A 199 -19.28 36.95 10.47
CA HIS A 199 -20.25 37.87 11.06
C HIS A 199 -21.42 37.97 10.08
N PHE A 200 -22.54 37.35 10.43
CA PHE A 200 -23.86 37.73 9.94
C PHE A 200 -24.52 38.63 10.98
#